data_AF-A0A536YN97-F1
#
_entry.id   AF-A0A536YN97-F1
#
_cell.length_a   1.000
_cell.length_b   1.000
_cell.length_c   1.000
_cell.angle_alpha   90.00
_cell.angle_beta   90.00
_cell.angle_gamma   90.00
#
_symmetry.space_group_name_H-M   'P 1'
#
loop_
_entity.id
_entity.type
_entity.pdbx_description
1 polymer ?
#
loop_
_entity_poly.entity_id
_entity_poly.type
_entity_poly.pdbx_seq_one_letter_code
_entity_poly.pdbx_strand_id
1 'polypeptide(L)'
;MVGRVTAQDWRTASQEPLGLAPDPSTHGEAIVQVYAARVIGWRGVFGVHTWIAVKPAAANEYTVYEIIGWRLRSQDTALVVRHRAPDMRWFGSAPDLVAEKRGAGVEELIARIDKAARSYPWAGEYTMWPGPNSNTFTAWVLRAVPELEADLPPTAIGKDYSGIKLVGSAPSGRGFQVSFFGLAGLTASAVEGFEVNLLGLSFGINPFDPSLKLPLIGRVGPARAFAPKADETAAEKHAL
;
A
#
# COMPACT_ATOMS: atom_id res chain seq x y z
N MET A 1 -10.37 13.09 21.70
CA MET A 1 -11.25 11.94 21.98
C MET A 1 -11.43 11.18 20.67
N VAL A 2 -10.70 10.08 20.47
CA VAL A 2 -10.76 9.31 19.21
C VAL A 2 -11.96 8.37 19.30
N GLY A 3 -13.01 8.66 18.56
CA GLY A 3 -14.21 7.81 18.49
C GLY A 3 -13.86 6.44 17.92
N ARG A 4 -13.99 5.38 18.72
CA ARG A 4 -13.91 4.01 18.26
C ARG A 4 -15.17 3.68 17.46
N VAL A 5 -15.03 3.57 16.14
CA VAL A 5 -16.09 3.08 15.25
C VAL A 5 -16.29 1.57 15.51
N THR A 6 -17.51 1.18 15.90
CA THR A 6 -17.87 -0.23 16.13
C THR A 6 -18.35 -0.92 14.84
N ALA A 7 -18.50 -2.24 14.85
CA ALA A 7 -18.93 -3.02 13.68
C ALA A 7 -20.37 -2.70 13.19
N GLN A 8 -21.16 -1.94 13.93
CA GLN A 8 -22.45 -1.41 13.47
C GLN A 8 -22.32 -0.02 12.82
N ASP A 9 -21.27 0.75 13.13
CA ASP A 9 -21.06 2.14 12.66
C ASP A 9 -20.25 2.27 11.36
N TRP A 10 -19.63 1.19 10.85
CA TRP A 10 -18.80 1.32 9.64
C TRP A 10 -19.56 1.74 8.39
N ARG A 11 -20.87 1.42 8.32
CA ARG A 11 -21.73 1.79 7.20
C ARG A 11 -21.98 3.30 7.10
N THR A 12 -21.84 4.02 8.22
CA THR A 12 -22.03 5.47 8.34
C THR A 12 -20.71 6.20 8.61
N ALA A 13 -19.58 5.48 8.65
CA ALA A 13 -18.28 6.08 8.90
C ALA A 13 -17.86 6.99 7.73
N SER A 14 -17.30 8.16 8.04
CA SER A 14 -16.85 9.13 7.04
C SER A 14 -15.87 8.47 6.06
N GLN A 15 -16.06 8.80 4.78
CA GLN A 15 -15.20 8.43 3.67
C GLN A 15 -14.55 9.67 3.03
N GLU A 16 -14.52 10.81 3.74
CA GLU A 16 -14.00 12.06 3.19
C GLU A 16 -12.49 11.94 2.87
N PRO A 17 -12.04 12.54 1.75
CA PRO A 17 -10.61 12.74 1.44
C PRO A 17 -9.90 13.57 2.51
N LEU A 18 -8.60 13.35 2.69
CA LEU A 18 -7.78 14.08 3.66
C LEU A 18 -6.91 15.18 3.05
N GLY A 19 -6.92 15.34 1.72
CA GLY A 19 -6.06 16.28 1.00
C GLY A 19 -4.61 15.82 0.91
N LEU A 20 -4.33 14.52 1.09
CA LEU A 20 -3.00 13.93 0.90
C LEU A 20 -2.67 13.75 -0.58
N ALA A 21 -3.69 13.51 -1.40
CA ALA A 21 -3.54 13.27 -2.82
C ALA A 21 -3.47 14.60 -3.60
N PRO A 22 -2.52 14.74 -4.54
CA PRO A 22 -2.49 15.88 -5.44
C PRO A 22 -3.79 16.01 -6.24
N ASP A 23 -4.32 17.22 -6.31
CA ASP A 23 -5.52 17.51 -7.07
C ASP A 23 -5.26 17.28 -8.58
N PRO A 24 -5.97 16.33 -9.22
CA PRO A 24 -5.83 16.05 -10.65
C PRO A 24 -5.97 17.28 -11.56
N SER A 25 -6.74 18.28 -11.13
CA SER A 25 -6.99 19.50 -11.91
C SER A 25 -5.80 20.46 -11.94
N THR A 26 -4.89 20.37 -10.96
CA THR A 26 -3.71 21.25 -10.86
C THR A 26 -2.40 20.52 -11.07
N HIS A 27 -2.40 19.18 -11.04
CA HIS A 27 -1.22 18.34 -11.24
C HIS A 27 -1.40 17.49 -12.49
N GLY A 28 -0.79 17.92 -13.60
CA GLY A 28 -0.92 17.28 -14.90
C GLY A 28 -0.04 16.02 -15.09
N GLU A 29 0.95 15.80 -14.23
CA GLU A 29 1.85 14.67 -14.32
C GLU A 29 1.19 13.34 -13.92
N ALA A 30 1.79 12.23 -14.35
CA ALA A 30 1.38 10.90 -13.91
C ALA A 30 1.80 10.67 -12.44
N ILE A 31 0.94 10.02 -11.67
CA ILE A 31 1.11 9.82 -10.21
C ILE A 31 0.76 8.38 -9.84
N VAL A 32 1.59 7.77 -9.00
CA VAL A 32 1.29 6.52 -8.31
C VAL A 32 1.47 6.72 -6.82
N GLN A 33 0.50 6.28 -6.04
CA GLN A 33 0.50 6.34 -4.58
C GLN A 33 0.11 4.98 -3.98
N VAL A 34 0.71 4.67 -2.83
CA VAL A 34 0.39 3.48 -2.04
C VAL A 34 -0.07 3.95 -0.67
N TYR A 35 -1.16 3.38 -0.16
CA TYR A 35 -1.76 3.80 1.09
C TYR A 35 -1.94 2.62 2.05
N ALA A 36 -1.96 2.93 3.34
CA ALA A 36 -2.32 2.01 4.40
C ALA A 36 -3.27 2.71 5.38
N ALA A 37 -4.32 2.03 5.84
CA ALA A 37 -5.19 2.54 6.90
C ALA A 37 -5.55 1.43 7.89
N ARG A 38 -5.68 1.78 9.17
CA ARG A 38 -6.09 0.82 10.22
C ARG A 38 -7.45 0.21 9.89
N VAL A 39 -7.57 -1.11 9.97
CA VAL A 39 -8.89 -1.76 9.81
C VAL A 39 -9.81 -1.41 10.98
N ILE A 40 -11.12 -1.56 10.80
CA ILE A 40 -12.10 -1.12 11.79
C ILE A 40 -12.16 -2.08 12.99
N GLY A 41 -12.54 -1.55 14.15
CA GLY A 41 -12.82 -2.32 15.35
C GLY A 41 -11.56 -2.86 16.00
N TRP A 42 -11.70 -3.91 16.82
CA TRP A 42 -10.58 -4.51 17.54
C TRP A 42 -9.48 -5.03 16.60
N ARG A 43 -9.84 -5.37 15.37
CA ARG A 43 -8.91 -5.85 14.33
C ARG A 43 -7.92 -4.77 13.89
N GLY A 44 -8.28 -3.48 14.03
CA GLY A 44 -7.42 -2.34 13.73
C GLY A 44 -6.19 -2.26 14.62
N VAL A 45 -6.25 -2.85 15.81
CA VAL A 45 -5.09 -3.01 16.68
C VAL A 45 -3.99 -3.81 15.99
N PHE A 46 -4.37 -4.82 15.21
CA PHE A 46 -3.46 -5.79 14.60
C PHE A 46 -3.07 -5.43 13.18
N GLY A 47 -4.04 -4.97 12.37
CA GLY A 47 -3.88 -4.90 10.91
C GLY A 47 -4.19 -3.55 10.30
N VAL A 48 -3.53 -3.28 9.17
CA VAL A 48 -3.95 -2.27 8.21
C VAL A 48 -4.53 -2.93 6.95
N HIS A 49 -5.33 -2.15 6.24
CA HIS A 49 -5.74 -2.40 4.86
C HIS A 49 -4.89 -1.53 3.94
N THR A 50 -4.38 -2.09 2.86
CA THR A 50 -3.55 -1.38 1.88
C THR A 50 -4.21 -1.36 0.51
N TRP A 51 -3.90 -0.31 -0.26
CA TRP A 51 -4.35 -0.15 -1.65
C TRP A 51 -3.36 0.69 -2.46
N ILE A 52 -3.51 0.64 -3.77
CA ILE A 52 -2.71 1.39 -4.74
C ILE A 52 -3.63 2.32 -5.51
N ALA A 53 -3.20 3.56 -5.69
CA ALA A 53 -3.88 4.56 -6.49
C ALA A 53 -2.96 5.03 -7.62
N VAL A 54 -3.54 5.20 -8.81
CA VAL A 54 -2.83 5.69 -9.98
C VAL A 54 -3.61 6.80 -10.65
N LYS A 55 -2.91 7.78 -11.21
CA LYS A 55 -3.46 8.83 -12.05
C LYS A 55 -2.54 8.97 -13.25
N PRO A 56 -2.97 8.57 -14.46
CA PRO A 56 -2.23 8.87 -15.68
C PRO A 56 -2.04 10.39 -15.87
N ALA A 57 -1.07 10.77 -16.69
CA ALA A 57 -0.83 12.15 -17.08
C ALA A 57 -2.10 12.74 -17.72
N ALA A 58 -2.40 13.98 -17.36
CA ALA A 58 -3.61 14.71 -17.75
C ALA A 58 -4.95 14.03 -17.39
N ALA A 59 -4.96 12.93 -16.63
CA ALA A 59 -6.19 12.34 -16.12
C ALA A 59 -6.78 13.17 -14.99
N ASN A 60 -8.11 13.33 -14.99
CA ASN A 60 -8.86 14.13 -14.01
C ASN A 60 -9.27 13.33 -12.76
N GLU A 61 -9.01 12.03 -12.72
CA GLU A 61 -9.41 11.14 -11.63
C GLU A 61 -8.33 10.10 -11.33
N TYR A 62 -8.29 9.66 -10.08
CA TYR A 62 -7.48 8.51 -9.68
C TYR A 62 -8.27 7.21 -9.88
N THR A 63 -7.57 6.17 -10.33
CA THR A 63 -8.04 4.78 -10.30
C THR A 63 -7.42 4.09 -9.09
N VAL A 64 -8.25 3.49 -8.25
CA VAL A 64 -7.81 2.75 -7.07
C VAL A 64 -7.99 1.24 -7.27
N TYR A 65 -6.94 0.50 -6.93
CA TYR A 65 -6.85 -0.95 -6.93
C TYR A 65 -6.77 -1.47 -5.50
N GLU A 66 -7.68 -2.35 -5.12
CA GLU A 66 -7.70 -2.97 -3.78
C GLU A 66 -8.46 -4.30 -3.74
N ILE A 67 -8.22 -5.09 -2.69
CA ILE A 67 -8.97 -6.31 -2.41
C ILE A 67 -9.98 -6.07 -1.30
N ILE A 68 -11.25 -6.30 -1.58
CA ILE A 68 -12.34 -6.19 -0.61
C ILE A 68 -12.97 -7.57 -0.39
N GLY A 69 -12.53 -8.26 0.66
CA GLY A 69 -12.88 -9.67 0.89
C GLY A 69 -14.38 -9.97 1.01
N TRP A 70 -15.19 -9.06 1.58
CA TRP A 70 -16.63 -9.31 1.72
C TRP A 70 -17.40 -9.23 0.39
N ARG A 71 -16.79 -8.74 -0.70
CA ARG A 71 -17.41 -8.79 -2.03
C ARG A 71 -17.57 -10.20 -2.55
N LEU A 72 -16.73 -11.15 -2.11
CA LEU A 72 -16.84 -12.56 -2.49
C LEU A 72 -18.15 -13.22 -2.01
N ARG A 73 -18.95 -12.55 -1.17
CA ARG A 73 -20.29 -13.01 -0.80
C ARG A 73 -21.33 -12.80 -1.92
N SER A 74 -21.03 -11.95 -2.89
CA SER A 74 -21.97 -11.56 -3.95
C SER A 74 -21.32 -11.35 -5.32
N GLN A 75 -20.02 -11.60 -5.46
CA GLN A 75 -19.22 -11.40 -6.67
C GLN A 75 -18.15 -12.51 -6.76
N ASP A 76 -17.69 -12.83 -7.95
CA ASP A 76 -16.65 -13.86 -8.16
C ASP A 76 -15.21 -13.35 -7.92
N THR A 77 -15.06 -12.05 -7.63
CA THR A 77 -13.77 -11.41 -7.40
C THR A 77 -13.80 -10.45 -6.22
N ALA A 78 -12.74 -10.51 -5.42
CA ALA A 78 -12.45 -9.56 -4.36
C ALA A 78 -11.71 -8.32 -4.89
N LEU A 79 -11.11 -8.39 -6.10
CA LEU A 79 -10.43 -7.27 -6.73
C LEU A 79 -11.43 -6.18 -7.10
N VAL A 80 -11.15 -4.96 -6.66
CA VAL A 80 -11.89 -3.77 -7.02
C VAL A 80 -10.96 -2.80 -7.71
N VAL A 81 -11.35 -2.39 -8.91
CA VAL A 81 -10.73 -1.31 -9.69
C VAL A 81 -11.80 -0.27 -9.91
N ARG A 82 -11.66 0.92 -9.32
CA ARG A 82 -12.67 1.98 -9.44
C ARG A 82 -12.07 3.37 -9.30
N HIS A 83 -12.74 4.36 -9.87
CA HIS A 83 -12.43 5.76 -9.63
C HIS A 83 -12.91 6.17 -8.24
N ARG A 84 -12.01 6.75 -7.44
CA ARG A 84 -12.31 7.38 -6.15
C ARG A 84 -11.14 8.25 -5.72
N ALA A 85 -11.38 9.21 -4.82
CA ALA A 85 -10.28 9.89 -4.15
C ALA A 85 -9.43 8.86 -3.36
N PRO A 86 -8.11 8.86 -3.53
CA PRO A 86 -7.28 7.75 -3.08
C PRO A 86 -6.97 7.81 -1.58
N ASP A 87 -7.00 9.02 -1.02
CA ASP A 87 -6.77 9.35 0.39
C ASP A 87 -8.08 9.45 1.21
N MET A 88 -9.20 8.95 0.67
CA MET A 88 -10.44 8.78 1.40
C MET A 88 -10.21 7.90 2.63
N ARG A 89 -10.86 8.27 3.75
CA ARG A 89 -10.89 7.45 4.96
C ARG A 89 -11.36 6.02 4.64
N TRP A 90 -10.58 5.04 5.09
CA TRP A 90 -11.00 3.64 5.02
C TRP A 90 -11.94 3.33 6.18
N PHE A 91 -13.24 3.53 5.94
CA PHE A 91 -14.30 3.36 6.93
C PHE A 91 -14.03 4.09 8.25
N GLY A 92 -13.75 5.39 8.15
CA GLY A 92 -13.44 6.26 9.28
C GLY A 92 -11.95 6.33 9.65
N SER A 93 -11.14 5.34 9.29
CA SER A 93 -9.68 5.38 9.53
C SER A 93 -8.98 6.28 8.53
N ALA A 94 -8.18 7.22 9.02
CA ALA A 94 -7.32 8.04 8.19
C ALA A 94 -6.24 7.16 7.51
N PRO A 95 -6.03 7.28 6.19
CA PRO A 95 -4.90 6.65 5.53
C PRO A 95 -3.58 7.37 5.79
N ASP A 96 -2.52 6.57 5.87
CA ASP A 96 -1.13 7.00 5.75
C ASP A 96 -0.64 6.77 4.32
N LEU A 97 0.07 7.75 3.76
CA LEU A 97 0.80 7.57 2.51
C LEU A 97 2.04 6.71 2.78
N VAL A 98 2.19 5.62 2.04
CA VAL A 98 3.29 4.63 2.20
C VAL A 98 4.40 4.86 1.19
N ALA A 99 4.04 5.24 -0.04
CA ALA A 99 4.98 5.53 -1.12
C ALA A 99 4.31 6.40 -2.19
N GLU A 100 5.12 7.15 -2.92
CA GLU A 100 4.67 7.98 -4.02
C GLU A 100 5.75 8.11 -5.10
N LYS A 101 5.33 8.09 -6.37
CA LYS A 101 6.13 8.50 -7.53
C LYS A 101 5.30 9.40 -8.44
N ARG A 102 5.94 10.43 -9.00
CA ARG A 102 5.32 11.38 -9.93
C ARG A 102 6.23 11.66 -11.12
N GLY A 103 5.65 12.05 -12.24
CA GLY A 103 6.39 12.58 -13.39
C GLY A 103 6.93 11.50 -14.33
N ALA A 104 8.11 11.74 -14.90
CA ALA A 104 8.69 10.91 -15.94
C ALA A 104 8.88 9.45 -15.49
N GLY A 105 8.55 8.50 -16.37
CA GLY A 105 8.66 7.06 -16.09
C GLY A 105 7.48 6.48 -15.29
N VAL A 106 6.56 7.31 -14.78
CA VAL A 106 5.44 6.82 -13.95
C VAL A 106 4.34 6.17 -14.77
N GLU A 107 4.12 6.58 -16.03
CA GLU A 107 3.14 5.95 -16.92
C GLU A 107 3.45 4.46 -17.15
N GLU A 108 4.72 4.12 -17.33
CA GLU A 108 5.16 2.74 -17.46
C GLU A 108 4.91 1.93 -16.18
N LEU A 109 5.04 2.57 -15.01
CA LEU A 109 4.67 1.94 -13.73
C LEU A 109 3.16 1.73 -13.64
N ILE A 110 2.34 2.69 -14.05
CA ILE A 110 0.88 2.57 -14.07
C ILE A 110 0.44 1.39 -14.94
N ALA A 111 1.00 1.26 -16.15
CA ALA A 111 0.69 0.13 -17.04
C ALA A 111 1.06 -1.22 -16.42
N ARG A 112 2.22 -1.32 -15.74
CA ARG A 112 2.65 -2.53 -15.03
C ARG A 112 1.78 -2.84 -13.81
N ILE A 113 1.33 -1.81 -13.08
CA ILE A 113 0.41 -1.95 -11.94
C ILE A 113 -0.92 -2.53 -12.42
N ASP A 114 -1.52 -1.96 -13.47
CA ASP A 114 -2.79 -2.46 -14.01
C ASP A 114 -2.66 -3.92 -14.47
N LYS A 115 -1.57 -4.24 -15.19
CA LYS A 115 -1.27 -5.62 -15.61
C LYS A 115 -1.14 -6.57 -14.41
N ALA A 116 -0.35 -6.21 -13.41
CA ALA A 116 -0.11 -7.04 -12.23
C ALA A 116 -1.38 -7.23 -11.39
N ALA A 117 -2.21 -6.19 -11.28
CA ALA A 117 -3.48 -6.24 -10.57
C ALA A 117 -4.46 -7.19 -11.27
N ARG A 118 -4.59 -7.09 -12.60
CA ARG A 118 -5.48 -7.96 -13.40
C ARG A 118 -5.00 -9.41 -13.46
N SER A 119 -3.69 -9.65 -13.29
CA SER A 119 -3.12 -11.00 -13.23
C SER A 119 -2.99 -11.55 -11.80
N TYR A 120 -3.64 -10.94 -10.81
CA TYR A 120 -3.53 -11.37 -9.42
C TYR A 120 -4.13 -12.78 -9.23
N PRO A 121 -3.33 -13.78 -8.80
CA PRO A 121 -3.76 -15.18 -8.83
C PRO A 121 -4.86 -15.52 -7.82
N TRP A 122 -5.00 -14.72 -6.76
CA TRP A 122 -5.96 -14.95 -5.68
C TRP A 122 -7.15 -13.99 -5.74
N ALA A 123 -7.53 -13.49 -6.92
CA ALA A 123 -8.64 -12.55 -7.05
C ALA A 123 -9.98 -13.14 -6.57
N GLY A 124 -10.19 -14.45 -6.72
CA GLY A 124 -11.38 -15.17 -6.24
C GLY A 124 -11.29 -15.69 -4.80
N GLU A 125 -10.19 -15.41 -4.08
CA GLU A 125 -9.93 -15.97 -2.75
C GLU A 125 -9.65 -14.86 -1.73
N TYR A 126 -10.09 -15.07 -0.49
CA TYR A 126 -9.75 -14.16 0.60
C TYR A 126 -9.63 -14.89 1.93
N THR A 127 -8.45 -14.81 2.53
CA THR A 127 -8.16 -15.29 3.87
C THR A 127 -7.49 -14.18 4.65
N MET A 128 -8.10 -13.78 5.77
CA MET A 128 -7.61 -12.64 6.55
C MET A 128 -6.18 -12.85 7.10
N TRP A 129 -5.88 -14.06 7.57
CA TRP A 129 -4.56 -14.45 8.07
C TRP A 129 -4.32 -15.93 7.77
N PRO A 130 -3.14 -16.32 7.27
CA PRO A 130 -1.99 -15.46 6.94
C PRO A 130 -2.13 -14.73 5.59
N GLY A 131 -3.12 -15.07 4.78
CA GLY A 131 -3.33 -14.56 3.42
C GLY A 131 -3.94 -15.64 2.54
N PRO A 132 -4.36 -15.33 1.30
CA PRO A 132 -4.21 -14.05 0.62
C PRO A 132 -5.25 -13.00 1.05
N ASN A 133 -4.84 -11.73 1.19
CA ASN A 133 -5.70 -10.59 1.55
C ASN A 133 -5.28 -9.30 0.80
N SER A 134 -5.73 -8.12 1.25
CA SER A 134 -5.35 -6.84 0.62
C SER A 134 -3.86 -6.51 0.73
N ASN A 135 -3.20 -6.88 1.83
CA ASN A 135 -1.76 -6.69 1.99
C ASN A 135 -0.97 -7.65 1.09
N THR A 136 -1.46 -8.87 0.90
CA THR A 136 -0.91 -9.81 -0.10
C THR A 136 -1.02 -9.24 -1.51
N PHE A 137 -2.16 -8.66 -1.87
CA PHE A 137 -2.38 -8.02 -3.17
C PHE A 137 -1.45 -6.84 -3.40
N THR A 138 -1.37 -5.92 -2.45
CA THR A 138 -0.48 -4.76 -2.58
C THR A 138 0.96 -5.22 -2.73
N ALA A 139 1.42 -6.18 -1.91
CA ALA A 139 2.76 -6.74 -2.03
C ALA A 139 2.98 -7.50 -3.37
N TRP A 140 1.95 -8.15 -3.92
CA TRP A 140 2.03 -8.77 -5.26
C TRP A 140 2.29 -7.74 -6.34
N VAL A 141 1.53 -6.63 -6.33
CA VAL A 141 1.71 -5.55 -7.30
C VAL A 141 3.06 -4.87 -7.12
N LEU A 142 3.47 -4.57 -5.88
CA LEU A 142 4.76 -3.93 -5.59
C LEU A 142 5.96 -4.76 -6.07
N ARG A 143 5.89 -6.09 -5.97
CA ARG A 143 6.92 -6.98 -6.56
C ARG A 143 7.04 -6.83 -8.08
N ALA A 144 5.98 -6.42 -8.77
CA ALA A 144 5.99 -6.17 -10.20
C ALA A 144 6.46 -4.75 -10.57
N VAL A 145 6.59 -3.83 -9.61
CA VAL A 145 7.06 -2.44 -9.79
C VAL A 145 8.02 -2.01 -8.66
N PRO A 146 9.20 -2.64 -8.55
CA PRO A 146 10.18 -2.35 -7.50
C PRO A 146 10.74 -0.92 -7.50
N GLU A 147 10.49 -0.16 -8.56
CA GLU A 147 10.81 1.26 -8.68
C GLU A 147 10.02 2.13 -7.70
N LEU A 148 8.86 1.68 -7.21
CA LEU A 148 8.08 2.41 -6.21
C LEU A 148 8.74 2.46 -4.83
N GLU A 149 9.62 1.50 -4.52
CA GLU A 149 10.33 1.43 -3.23
C GLU A 149 9.39 1.49 -2.01
N ALA A 150 8.19 0.93 -2.16
CA ALA A 150 7.17 0.97 -1.14
C ALA A 150 7.46 -0.04 -0.03
N ASP A 151 7.84 0.46 1.14
CA ASP A 151 8.00 -0.35 2.34
C ASP A 151 6.68 -0.38 3.13
N LEU A 152 5.91 -1.45 2.92
CA LEU A 152 4.65 -1.69 3.62
C LEU A 152 4.88 -1.80 5.13
N PRO A 153 3.98 -1.23 5.97
CA PRO A 153 4.18 -1.22 7.41
C PRO A 153 4.18 -2.65 7.98
N PRO A 154 4.85 -2.89 9.14
CA PRO A 154 4.86 -4.21 9.78
C PRO A 154 3.46 -4.65 10.26
N THR A 155 2.50 -3.74 10.30
CA THR A 155 1.07 -4.01 10.56
C THR A 155 0.29 -4.45 9.31
N ALA A 156 0.91 -4.48 8.12
CA ALA A 156 0.31 -5.01 6.90
C ALA A 156 0.35 -6.55 6.90
N ILE A 157 -0.36 -7.16 7.86
CA ILE A 157 -0.44 -8.61 8.03
C ILE A 157 -0.90 -9.27 6.73
N GLY A 158 -0.09 -10.20 6.23
CA GLY A 158 -0.29 -10.91 4.96
C GLY A 158 0.54 -10.39 3.78
N LYS A 159 1.33 -9.31 3.95
CA LYS A 159 2.30 -8.85 2.94
C LYS A 159 3.35 -9.90 2.55
N ASP A 160 3.65 -10.80 3.49
CA ASP A 160 4.66 -11.86 3.34
C ASP A 160 4.06 -13.18 2.82
N TYR A 161 2.75 -13.25 2.59
CA TYR A 161 2.13 -14.41 1.95
C TYR A 161 2.51 -14.47 0.46
N SER A 162 2.93 -15.64 -0.01
CA SER A 162 3.37 -15.88 -1.40
C SER A 162 2.89 -17.24 -1.94
N GLY A 163 1.79 -17.75 -1.38
CA GLY A 163 1.29 -19.08 -1.69
C GLY A 163 2.29 -20.17 -1.30
N ILE A 164 2.58 -21.08 -2.22
CA ILE A 164 3.55 -22.17 -2.02
C ILE A 164 5.01 -21.75 -2.25
N LYS A 165 5.25 -20.54 -2.76
CA LYS A 165 6.59 -20.06 -3.10
C LYS A 165 7.33 -19.65 -1.83
N LEU A 166 8.22 -20.51 -1.34
CA LEU A 166 8.94 -20.25 -0.09
C LEU A 166 10.02 -19.17 -0.21
N VAL A 167 10.50 -18.90 -1.41
CA VAL A 167 11.65 -18.04 -1.68
C VAL A 167 11.32 -17.06 -2.81
N GLY A 168 11.54 -15.77 -2.61
CA GLY A 168 11.26 -14.75 -3.61
C GLY A 168 11.87 -13.39 -3.27
N SER A 169 11.41 -12.35 -3.97
CA SER A 169 11.72 -10.96 -3.62
C SER A 169 10.93 -10.52 -2.39
N ALA A 170 11.46 -9.55 -1.66
CA ALA A 170 10.73 -8.88 -0.59
C ALA A 170 9.42 -8.25 -1.10
N PRO A 171 8.47 -7.86 -0.21
CA PRO A 171 7.22 -7.22 -0.60
C PRO A 171 7.36 -6.01 -1.54
N SER A 172 8.43 -5.22 -1.40
CA SER A 172 8.77 -4.08 -2.26
C SER A 172 9.26 -4.48 -3.65
N GLY A 173 9.52 -5.77 -3.89
CA GLY A 173 10.18 -6.25 -5.10
C GLY A 173 11.70 -6.15 -5.08
N ARG A 174 12.32 -5.57 -4.04
CA ARG A 174 13.78 -5.48 -3.91
C ARG A 174 14.32 -6.42 -2.85
N GLY A 175 15.57 -6.83 -3.01
CA GLY A 175 16.20 -7.79 -2.11
C GLY A 175 15.53 -9.16 -2.15
N PHE A 176 15.49 -9.82 -0.99
CA PHE A 176 15.16 -11.23 -0.88
C PHE A 176 14.28 -11.52 0.33
N GLN A 177 13.42 -12.53 0.19
CA GLN A 177 12.54 -13.03 1.22
C GLN A 177 12.48 -14.56 1.20
N VAL A 178 12.57 -15.15 2.39
CA VAL A 178 12.11 -16.51 2.66
C VAL A 178 10.84 -16.40 3.47
N SER A 179 9.74 -16.99 3.01
CA SER A 179 8.45 -16.97 3.70
C SER A 179 7.78 -18.33 3.65
N PHE A 180 7.49 -18.89 4.81
CA PHE A 180 6.72 -20.11 4.98
C PHE A 180 5.25 -19.74 5.09
N PHE A 181 4.57 -19.65 3.94
CA PHE A 181 3.13 -19.36 3.83
C PHE A 181 2.67 -18.06 4.52
N GLY A 182 3.57 -17.09 4.72
CA GLY A 182 3.32 -15.87 5.50
C GLY A 182 3.30 -16.06 7.02
N LEU A 183 3.57 -17.27 7.52
CA LEU A 183 3.55 -17.61 8.95
C LEU A 183 4.91 -17.47 9.62
N ALA A 184 6.00 -17.68 8.90
CA ALA A 184 7.35 -17.46 9.41
C ALA A 184 8.22 -17.01 8.24
N GLY A 185 9.12 -16.06 8.45
CA GLY A 185 9.96 -15.60 7.36
C GLY A 185 11.04 -14.63 7.75
N LEU A 186 11.99 -14.49 6.83
CA LEU A 186 13.07 -13.52 6.88
C LEU A 186 13.02 -12.68 5.61
N THR A 187 13.16 -11.37 5.75
CA THR A 187 13.23 -10.42 4.64
C THR A 187 14.49 -9.59 4.79
N ALA A 188 15.25 -9.43 3.72
CA ALA A 188 16.42 -8.57 3.67
C ALA A 188 16.40 -7.76 2.36
N SER A 189 16.34 -6.44 2.47
CA SER A 189 16.21 -5.53 1.33
C SER A 189 16.73 -4.13 1.68
N ALA A 190 17.11 -3.36 0.67
CA ALA A 190 17.43 -1.94 0.83
C ALA A 190 16.19 -1.09 1.18
N VAL A 191 15.00 -1.57 0.84
CA VAL A 191 13.72 -0.87 1.08
C VAL A 191 13.15 -1.25 2.44
N GLU A 192 13.05 -2.55 2.75
CA GLU A 192 12.51 -3.04 4.01
C GLU A 192 13.52 -3.03 5.17
N GLY A 193 14.82 -3.07 4.88
CA GLY A 193 15.84 -3.41 5.87
C GLY A 193 15.87 -4.92 6.14
N PHE A 194 16.09 -5.28 7.40
CA PHE A 194 16.02 -6.67 7.87
C PHE A 194 14.76 -6.89 8.69
N GLU A 195 13.92 -7.84 8.30
CA GLU A 195 12.71 -8.22 9.03
C GLU A 195 12.66 -9.71 9.33
N VAL A 196 12.08 -10.03 10.49
CA VAL A 196 11.64 -11.36 10.89
C VAL A 196 10.13 -11.31 11.06
N ASN A 197 9.42 -12.16 10.32
CA ASN A 197 7.98 -12.37 10.48
C ASN A 197 7.77 -13.66 11.27
N LEU A 198 6.95 -13.61 12.33
CA LEU A 198 6.49 -14.79 13.05
C LEU A 198 4.99 -14.66 13.33
N LEU A 199 4.21 -15.59 12.80
CA LEU A 199 2.75 -15.66 12.87
C LEU A 199 2.05 -14.36 12.41
N GLY A 200 2.65 -13.66 11.44
CA GLY A 200 2.16 -12.36 10.94
C GLY A 200 2.66 -11.15 11.74
N LEU A 201 3.42 -11.36 12.82
CA LEU A 201 4.06 -10.30 13.58
C LEU A 201 5.45 -10.02 12.97
N SER A 202 5.56 -8.88 12.31
CA SER A 202 6.81 -8.44 11.69
C SER A 202 7.62 -7.58 12.67
N PHE A 203 8.85 -8.02 12.93
CA PHE A 203 9.88 -7.29 13.67
C PHE A 203 10.98 -6.91 12.70
N GLY A 204 11.55 -5.72 12.79
CA GLY A 204 12.63 -5.37 11.89
C GLY A 204 13.40 -4.13 12.25
N ILE A 205 14.52 -3.97 11.58
CA ILE A 205 15.37 -2.79 11.62
C ILE A 205 15.66 -2.37 10.18
N ASN A 206 15.57 -1.07 9.90
CA ASN A 206 15.97 -0.54 8.61
C ASN A 206 17.11 0.45 8.79
N PRO A 207 18.35 0.08 8.41
CA PRO A 207 19.50 0.98 8.51
C PRO A 207 19.53 2.03 7.39
N PHE A 208 18.81 1.82 6.28
CA PHE A 208 18.76 2.73 5.13
C PHE A 208 17.66 3.80 5.27
N ASP A 209 16.60 3.49 6.01
CA ASP A 209 15.59 4.41 6.53
C ASP A 209 15.53 4.23 8.06
N PRO A 210 16.44 4.89 8.84
CA PRO A 210 16.71 4.59 10.25
C PRO A 210 15.44 4.42 11.10
N SER A 211 15.01 3.17 11.26
CA SER A 211 13.75 2.87 11.93
C SER A 211 13.70 1.47 12.51
N LEU A 212 12.88 1.35 13.56
CA LEU A 212 12.44 0.08 14.15
C LEU A 212 11.06 -0.26 13.62
N LYS A 213 10.85 -1.52 13.29
CA LYS A 213 9.55 -2.04 12.87
C LYS A 213 9.03 -2.96 13.96
N LEU A 214 7.92 -2.56 14.56
CA LEU A 214 7.33 -3.27 15.68
C LEU A 214 5.91 -3.70 15.31
N PRO A 215 5.51 -4.94 15.65
CA PRO A 215 4.15 -5.37 15.46
C PRO A 215 3.20 -4.49 16.28
N LEU A 216 1.96 -4.33 15.81
CA LEU A 216 0.90 -3.51 16.40
C LEU A 216 1.17 -2.00 16.40
N ILE A 217 2.41 -1.57 16.66
CA ILE A 217 2.82 -0.16 16.75
C ILE A 217 3.03 0.42 15.35
N GLY A 218 3.76 -0.30 14.48
CA GLY A 218 4.16 0.18 13.16
C GLY A 218 5.65 0.50 13.10
N ARG A 219 6.00 1.43 12.20
CA ARG A 219 7.36 1.95 12.04
C ARG A 219 7.62 3.06 13.08
N VAL A 220 8.72 2.96 13.81
CA VAL A 220 9.20 3.95 14.77
C VAL A 220 10.55 4.49 14.28
N GLY A 221 10.58 5.76 13.90
CA GLY A 221 11.76 6.44 13.34
C GLY A 221 11.38 7.81 12.79
N PRO A 222 12.32 8.54 12.16
CA PRO A 222 12.06 9.83 11.53
C PRO A 222 10.89 9.77 10.53
N ALA A 223 10.21 10.88 10.26
CA ALA A 223 9.18 10.91 9.23
C ALA A 223 9.76 10.50 7.87
N ARG A 224 9.01 9.74 7.08
CA ARG A 224 9.41 9.45 5.70
C ARG A 224 9.30 10.71 4.86
N ALA A 225 10.38 11.05 4.17
CA ALA A 225 10.32 12.00 3.07
C ALA A 225 9.81 11.25 1.83
N PHE A 226 8.62 11.60 1.36
CA PHE A 226 8.22 11.30 -0.01
C PHE A 226 8.82 12.38 -0.91
N ALA A 227 9.19 12.02 -2.14
CA ALA A 227 9.92 12.91 -3.04
C ALA A 227 9.25 14.31 -3.08
N PRO A 228 10.03 15.39 -3.05
CA PRO A 228 9.48 16.75 -2.98
C PRO A 228 8.58 17.04 -4.19
N LYS A 229 7.59 17.94 -3.98
CA LYS A 229 6.78 18.55 -5.03
C LYS A 229 7.70 18.94 -6.19
N ALA A 230 7.49 18.38 -7.37
CA ALA A 230 8.12 18.88 -8.57
C ALA A 230 7.43 20.20 -8.94
N ASP A 231 7.85 21.30 -8.32
CA ASP A 231 7.84 22.62 -8.95
C ASP A 231 8.65 23.63 -8.14
N GLU A 232 9.93 23.78 -8.51
CA GLU A 232 10.67 25.04 -8.33
C GLU A 232 11.91 25.14 -9.25
N THR A 233 11.81 24.63 -10.49
CA THR A 233 12.88 24.83 -11.51
C THR A 233 12.38 25.40 -12.84
N ALA A 234 11.10 25.81 -12.92
CA ALA A 234 10.57 26.51 -14.10
C ALA A 234 10.57 28.05 -13.98
N ALA A 235 10.77 28.61 -12.77
CA ALA A 235 10.70 30.06 -12.56
C ALA A 235 12.00 30.83 -12.89
N GLU A 236 13.13 30.15 -13.10
CA GLU A 236 14.43 30.82 -13.32
C GLU A 236 14.90 30.85 -14.79
N LYS A 237 14.05 30.45 -15.74
CA LYS A 237 14.38 30.51 -17.19
C LYS A 237 13.67 31.60 -17.99
N HIS A 238 13.00 32.54 -17.31
CA HIS A 238 12.46 33.76 -17.94
C HIS A 238 12.99 35.06 -17.35
N ALA A 239 14.05 34.99 -16.54
CA ALA A 239 14.81 36.15 -16.10
C ALA A 239 16.24 36.06 -16.64
N LEU A 240 16.40 36.19 -17.96
CA LEU A 240 17.61 36.66 -18.67
C LEU A 240 17.26 36.94 -20.13
#